data_AF-A0AAV8DHG4-F1
#
_entry.id   AF-A0AAV8DHG4-F1
#
_cell.length_a   1.000
_cell.length_b   1.000
_cell.length_c   1.000
_cell.angle_alpha   90.00
_cell.angle_beta   90.00
_cell.angle_gamma   90.00
#
_symmetry.space_group_name_H-M   'P 1'
#
loop_
_entity.id
_entity.type
_entity.pdbx_description
1 polymer ?
#
loop_
_entity_poly.entity_id
_entity_poly.type
_entity_poly.pdbx_seq_one_letter_code
_entity_poly.pdbx_strand_id
1 'polypeptide(L)'
;MQSTKAFWIFGLVGLLGFVRWVHGDGNPLMVPLTVIQSASSKGAVCLDGSAPAYHFSPGYGSGINNWIIDLEGGGWCNNKRTCDFRKTTRHGSSTYMERQIAFNGILSNKPEDNPDFYNWNRARIRYCDGASFASEGYDQASGLYFRGQRIWSAAMEEMMSKGMGSANQVLLSGCSAGGLLLNKHC
;
A
#
# COMPACT_ATOMS: atom_id res chain seq x y z
N MET A 1 40.02 -29.76 18.51
CA MET A 1 39.68 -30.11 19.91
C MET A 1 40.01 -28.93 20.81
N GLN A 2 39.01 -28.14 21.22
CA GLN A 2 39.08 -27.40 22.49
C GLN A 2 37.67 -27.01 22.94
N SER A 3 37.18 -27.86 23.86
CA SER A 3 36.09 -27.74 24.83
C SER A 3 35.38 -26.39 24.99
N THR A 4 34.14 -26.30 24.53
CA THR A 4 33.17 -25.29 24.98
C THR A 4 32.61 -25.73 26.35
N LYS A 5 32.80 -24.90 27.38
CA LYS A 5 32.33 -25.18 28.75
C LYS A 5 30.81 -24.95 28.84
N ALA A 6 30.06 -25.98 29.23
CA ALA A 6 28.66 -25.87 29.62
C ALA A 6 28.58 -25.40 31.08
N PHE A 7 27.98 -24.23 31.32
CA PHE A 7 27.56 -23.81 32.66
C PHE A 7 26.14 -24.32 32.90
N TRP A 8 25.99 -25.23 33.86
CA TRP A 8 24.69 -25.66 34.36
C TRP A 8 24.33 -24.82 35.59
N ILE A 9 23.31 -23.98 35.47
CA ILE A 9 22.62 -23.39 36.62
C ILE A 9 21.26 -24.10 36.70
N PHE A 10 21.12 -25.00 37.67
CA PHE A 10 19.82 -25.51 38.08
C PHE A 10 19.16 -24.46 38.98
N GLY A 11 18.08 -23.84 38.50
CA GLY A 11 17.27 -22.89 39.26
C GLY A 11 15.81 -22.95 38.79
N LEU A 12 14.94 -23.44 39.68
CA LEU A 12 13.48 -23.50 39.54
C LEU A 12 12.86 -22.10 39.33
N VAL A 13 12.32 -21.79 38.14
CA VAL A 13 11.20 -20.83 37.95
C VAL A 13 10.52 -21.05 36.59
N GLY A 14 9.20 -21.33 36.61
CA GLY A 14 8.25 -20.91 35.58
C GLY A 14 8.24 -21.65 34.23
N LEU A 15 7.10 -22.25 33.91
CA LEU A 15 6.69 -22.61 32.55
C LEU A 15 6.45 -21.32 31.72
N LEU A 16 7.50 -20.54 31.48
CA LEU A 16 7.51 -19.51 30.45
C LEU A 16 8.01 -20.20 29.19
N GLY A 17 7.07 -20.64 28.35
CA GLY A 17 7.41 -21.05 26.99
C GLY A 17 8.22 -19.94 26.35
N PHE A 18 9.47 -20.24 26.00
CA PHE A 18 10.25 -19.39 25.12
C PHE A 18 9.48 -19.31 23.80
N VAL A 19 8.70 -18.25 23.63
CA VAL A 19 8.24 -17.84 22.31
C VAL A 19 9.51 -17.42 21.58
N ARG A 20 10.08 -18.36 20.83
CA ARG A 20 11.16 -18.07 19.90
C ARG A 20 10.54 -17.16 18.84
N TRP A 21 10.77 -15.86 18.98
CA TRP A 21 10.58 -14.91 17.90
C TRP A 21 11.54 -15.32 16.78
N VAL A 22 11.04 -16.11 15.83
CA VAL A 22 11.72 -16.33 14.56
C VAL A 22 11.66 -14.98 13.85
N HIS A 23 12.72 -14.19 14.00
CA HIS A 23 12.94 -13.08 13.08
C HIS A 23 13.21 -13.74 11.74
N GLY A 24 12.24 -13.66 10.81
CA GLY A 24 12.39 -14.22 9.48
C GLY A 24 13.62 -13.60 8.82
N ASP A 25 14.68 -14.38 8.66
CA ASP A 25 15.91 -13.99 7.98
C ASP A 25 15.61 -13.73 6.50
N GLY A 26 15.34 -12.47 6.17
CA GLY A 26 15.15 -12.05 4.79
C GLY A 26 14.82 -10.57 4.72
N ASN A 27 15.46 -9.86 3.81
CA ASN A 27 15.08 -8.47 3.52
C ASN A 27 13.61 -8.43 3.05
N PRO A 28 12.86 -7.37 3.40
CA PRO A 28 11.50 -7.21 2.92
C PRO A 28 11.47 -7.06 1.39
N LEU A 29 10.36 -7.46 0.77
CA LEU A 29 10.17 -7.29 -0.66
C LEU A 29 10.05 -5.79 -1.01
N MET A 30 11.08 -5.24 -1.64
CA MET A 30 11.07 -3.86 -2.12
C MET A 30 10.39 -3.78 -3.49
N VAL A 31 9.28 -3.06 -3.57
CA VAL A 31 8.45 -2.97 -4.77
C VAL A 31 8.55 -1.58 -5.40
N PRO A 32 8.86 -1.46 -6.70
CA PRO A 32 9.01 -0.16 -7.36
C PRO A 32 7.70 0.58 -7.57
N LEU A 33 7.81 1.91 -7.59
CA LEU A 33 6.71 2.82 -7.91
C LEU A 33 6.44 2.79 -9.42
N THR A 34 5.17 2.67 -9.78
CA THR A 34 4.67 2.82 -11.15
C THR A 34 3.67 3.97 -11.21
N VAL A 35 3.91 4.94 -12.09
CA VAL A 35 3.02 6.09 -12.31
C VAL A 35 2.04 5.76 -13.42
N ILE A 36 0.75 5.99 -13.19
CA ILE A 36 -0.33 5.78 -14.16
C ILE A 36 -0.42 6.99 -15.09
N GLN A 37 0.53 7.13 -16.02
CA GLN A 37 0.58 8.33 -16.89
C GLN A 37 -0.71 8.56 -17.68
N SER A 38 -1.38 7.48 -18.08
CA SER A 38 -2.67 7.51 -18.79
C SER A 38 -3.83 8.05 -17.94
N ALA A 39 -3.71 8.11 -16.61
CA ALA A 39 -4.75 8.61 -15.72
C ALA A 39 -4.98 10.12 -15.89
N SER A 40 -3.92 10.88 -16.21
CA SER A 40 -4.00 12.33 -16.39
C SER A 40 -4.95 12.74 -17.50
N SER A 41 -5.04 11.97 -18.59
CA SER A 41 -5.97 12.27 -19.70
C SER A 41 -7.45 12.10 -19.30
N LYS A 42 -7.71 11.37 -18.21
CA LYS A 42 -9.04 11.21 -17.58
C LYS A 42 -9.28 12.26 -16.47
N GLY A 43 -8.31 13.15 -16.24
CA GLY A 43 -8.32 14.12 -15.15
C GLY A 43 -8.10 13.49 -13.77
N ALA A 44 -7.63 12.24 -13.70
CA ALA A 44 -7.20 11.61 -12.47
C ALA A 44 -5.78 12.05 -12.15
N VAL A 45 -5.64 13.04 -11.26
CA VAL A 45 -4.37 13.65 -10.88
C VAL A 45 -4.34 13.92 -9.37
N CYS A 46 -3.15 13.87 -8.78
CA CYS A 46 -2.89 14.23 -7.38
C CYS A 46 -3.16 15.72 -7.10
N LEU A 47 -3.09 16.13 -5.83
CA LEU A 47 -3.32 17.54 -5.41
C LEU A 47 -2.52 18.57 -6.22
N ASP A 48 -1.30 18.24 -6.64
CA ASP A 48 -0.43 19.11 -7.45
C ASP A 48 -0.62 19.00 -8.97
N GLY A 49 -1.49 18.10 -9.44
CA GLY A 49 -1.69 17.83 -10.87
C GLY A 49 -0.82 16.71 -11.45
N SER A 50 0.08 16.10 -10.67
CA SER A 50 0.85 14.92 -11.11
C SER A 50 -0.04 13.68 -11.25
N ALA A 51 0.34 12.74 -12.10
CA ALA A 51 -0.41 11.48 -12.26
C ALA A 51 -0.34 10.61 -10.99
N PRO A 52 -1.40 9.87 -10.63
CA PRO A 52 -1.39 8.93 -9.52
C PRO A 52 -0.43 7.75 -9.77
N ALA A 53 -0.12 7.02 -8.70
CA ALA A 53 0.85 5.93 -8.76
C ALA A 53 0.47 4.76 -7.84
N TYR A 54 1.09 3.61 -8.09
CA TYR A 54 0.93 2.40 -7.30
C TYR A 54 2.25 1.61 -7.23
N HIS A 55 2.30 0.62 -6.34
CA HIS A 55 3.33 -0.41 -6.31
C HIS A 55 2.67 -1.75 -6.57
N PHE A 56 3.30 -2.62 -7.37
CA PHE A 56 2.72 -3.91 -7.75
C PHE A 56 3.75 -5.03 -7.72
N SER A 57 3.38 -6.15 -7.09
CA SER A 57 4.13 -7.41 -7.09
C SER A 57 3.22 -8.51 -7.62
N PRO A 58 3.64 -9.23 -8.69
CA PRO A 58 2.84 -10.33 -9.24
C PRO A 58 2.75 -11.51 -8.28
N GLY A 59 1.61 -12.19 -8.31
CA GLY A 59 1.39 -13.45 -7.62
C GLY A 59 2.01 -14.63 -8.36
N TYR A 60 1.95 -15.81 -7.75
CA TYR A 60 2.49 -17.05 -8.32
C TYR A 60 1.78 -18.30 -7.80
N GLY A 61 1.96 -19.42 -8.49
CA GLY A 61 1.39 -20.70 -8.11
C GLY A 61 -0.14 -20.64 -7.97
N SER A 62 -0.67 -21.18 -6.88
CA SER A 62 -2.10 -21.18 -6.59
C SER A 62 -2.72 -19.80 -6.37
N GLY A 63 -1.91 -18.78 -6.04
CA GLY A 63 -2.38 -17.42 -5.78
C GLY A 63 -2.46 -16.51 -7.00
N ILE A 64 -2.03 -16.97 -8.19
CA ILE A 64 -1.88 -16.11 -9.37
C ILE A 64 -3.19 -15.48 -9.89
N ASN A 65 -4.34 -16.06 -9.56
CA ASN A 65 -5.66 -15.53 -9.92
C ASN A 65 -6.35 -14.78 -8.77
N ASN A 66 -5.66 -14.56 -7.65
CA ASN A 66 -6.20 -13.83 -6.50
C ASN A 66 -5.40 -12.54 -6.29
N TRP A 67 -6.07 -11.51 -5.75
CA TRP A 67 -5.54 -10.16 -5.69
C TRP A 67 -5.74 -9.53 -4.32
N ILE A 68 -4.75 -8.79 -3.85
CA ILE A 68 -4.86 -7.85 -2.74
C ILE A 68 -4.66 -6.44 -3.30
N ILE A 69 -5.65 -5.59 -3.09
CA ILE A 69 -5.57 -4.15 -3.37
C ILE A 69 -5.52 -3.44 -2.02
N ASP A 70 -4.40 -2.82 -1.70
CA ASP A 70 -4.19 -2.06 -0.47
C ASP A 70 -4.20 -0.55 -0.77
N LEU A 71 -4.99 0.19 -0.01
CA LEU A 71 -5.11 1.64 -0.12
C LEU A 71 -4.25 2.32 0.95
N GLU A 72 -3.26 3.09 0.50
CA GLU A 72 -2.40 3.84 1.40
C GLU A 72 -3.22 4.84 2.24
N GLY A 73 -2.91 4.91 3.55
CA GLY A 73 -3.44 5.93 4.45
C GLY A 73 -2.62 7.22 4.42
N GLY A 74 -2.89 8.13 5.37
CA GLY A 74 -2.09 9.35 5.53
C GLY A 74 -2.85 10.58 6.04
N GLY A 75 -4.06 10.42 6.57
CA GLY A 75 -4.90 11.52 7.04
C GLY A 75 -5.46 12.39 5.91
N TRP A 76 -5.92 13.59 6.25
CA TRP A 76 -6.58 14.51 5.34
C TRP A 76 -5.95 15.90 5.41
N CYS A 77 -6.23 16.72 4.40
CA CYS A 77 -6.09 18.16 4.53
C CYS A 77 -7.48 18.79 4.68
N ASN A 78 -7.65 19.70 5.64
CA ASN A 78 -8.98 20.17 6.07
C ASN A 78 -9.29 21.60 5.62
N ASN A 79 -8.33 22.28 4.99
CA ASN A 79 -8.51 23.61 4.41
C ASN A 79 -7.45 23.87 3.34
N LYS A 80 -7.68 24.92 2.54
CA LYS A 80 -6.82 25.36 1.43
C LYS A 80 -5.33 25.43 1.81
N ARG A 81 -5.00 26.05 2.94
CA ARG A 81 -3.61 26.17 3.42
C ARG A 81 -2.97 24.81 3.69
N THR A 82 -3.67 23.92 4.39
CA THR A 82 -3.16 22.58 4.68
C THR A 82 -3.02 21.72 3.43
N CYS A 83 -3.94 21.86 2.46
CA CYS A 83 -3.87 21.14 1.20
C CYS A 83 -2.75 21.67 0.30
N ASP A 84 -2.53 22.98 0.30
CA ASP A 84 -1.44 23.62 -0.43
C ASP A 84 -0.08 23.15 0.07
N PHE A 85 0.10 23.07 1.40
CA PHE A 85 1.31 22.45 1.98
C PHE A 85 1.41 20.97 1.62
N ARG A 86 0.30 20.23 1.65
CA ARG A 86 0.29 18.79 1.38
C ARG A 86 0.67 18.45 -0.06
N LYS A 87 0.35 19.32 -1.03
CA LYS A 87 0.66 19.10 -2.46
C LYS A 87 2.17 18.96 -2.72
N THR A 88 3.02 19.50 -1.85
CA THR A 88 4.49 19.39 -1.95
C THR A 88 5.04 18.21 -1.14
N THR A 89 4.24 17.18 -0.90
CA THR A 89 4.63 15.97 -0.14
C THR A 89 4.23 14.71 -0.90
N ARG A 90 4.72 13.53 -0.46
CA ARG A 90 4.32 12.24 -1.05
C ARG A 90 2.81 11.98 -1.04
N HIS A 91 2.07 12.63 -0.14
CA HIS A 91 0.63 12.47 -0.02
C HIS A 91 -0.18 13.54 -0.77
N GLY A 92 0.47 14.32 -1.63
CA GLY A 92 -0.18 15.26 -2.53
C GLY A 92 0.42 15.27 -3.93
N SER A 93 1.49 14.51 -4.18
CA SER A 93 2.19 14.49 -5.45
C SER A 93 3.00 13.20 -5.61
N SER A 94 2.90 12.58 -6.78
CA SER A 94 3.68 11.39 -7.12
C SER A 94 5.17 11.69 -7.36
N THR A 95 5.52 12.96 -7.59
CA THR A 95 6.92 13.40 -7.74
C THR A 95 7.72 13.20 -6.45
N TYR A 96 7.06 13.29 -5.30
CA TYR A 96 7.68 13.15 -3.96
C TYR A 96 7.48 11.77 -3.35
N MET A 97 6.85 10.83 -4.05
CA MET A 97 6.67 9.46 -3.55
C MET A 97 7.99 8.69 -3.53
N GLU A 98 8.13 7.82 -2.54
CA GLU A 98 9.22 6.85 -2.47
C GLU A 98 9.24 5.98 -3.72
N ARG A 99 10.41 5.87 -4.36
CA ARG A 99 10.58 5.11 -5.62
C ARG A 99 10.45 3.61 -5.42
N GLN A 100 10.66 3.14 -4.20
CA GLN A 100 10.40 1.76 -3.79
C GLN A 100 9.87 1.77 -2.36
N ILE A 101 9.01 0.81 -2.03
CA ILE A 101 8.54 0.60 -0.67
C ILE A 101 8.61 -0.88 -0.31
N ALA A 102 8.81 -1.17 0.97
CA ALA A 102 8.72 -2.52 1.51
C ALA A 102 7.26 -2.98 1.55
N PHE A 103 7.00 -4.16 1.02
CA PHE A 103 5.75 -4.89 1.20
C PHE A 103 5.88 -5.80 2.42
N ASN A 104 5.12 -5.47 3.47
CA ASN A 104 5.12 -6.13 4.78
C ASN A 104 3.69 -6.51 5.19
N GLY A 105 3.55 -7.31 6.25
CA GLY A 105 2.24 -7.73 6.78
C GLY A 105 1.44 -8.46 5.69
N ILE A 106 0.19 -8.05 5.45
CA ILE A 106 -0.69 -8.65 4.43
C ILE A 106 -0.15 -8.53 2.99
N LEU A 107 0.81 -7.64 2.74
CA LEU A 107 1.49 -7.54 1.44
C LEU A 107 2.83 -8.31 1.40
N SER A 108 3.29 -8.88 2.52
CA SER A 108 4.52 -9.68 2.53
C SER A 108 4.40 -10.87 1.59
N ASN A 109 5.49 -11.23 0.93
CA ASN A 109 5.62 -12.44 0.13
C ASN A 109 6.16 -13.63 0.93
N LYS A 110 6.30 -13.46 2.25
CA LYS A 110 6.78 -14.49 3.16
C LYS A 110 5.60 -15.19 3.81
N PRO A 111 5.47 -16.53 3.71
CA PRO A 111 4.42 -17.28 4.40
C PRO A 111 4.41 -17.05 5.92
N GLU A 112 5.56 -16.75 6.52
CA GLU A 112 5.68 -16.53 7.96
C GLU A 112 5.00 -15.22 8.41
N ASP A 113 4.98 -14.21 7.54
CA ASP A 113 4.34 -12.91 7.79
C ASP A 113 2.90 -12.85 7.23
N ASN A 114 2.62 -13.63 6.17
CA ASN A 114 1.41 -13.59 5.39
C ASN A 114 0.96 -15.01 4.98
N PRO A 115 0.58 -15.87 5.94
CA PRO A 115 0.35 -17.30 5.69
C PRO A 115 -0.72 -17.56 4.64
N ASP A 116 -1.72 -16.70 4.54
CA ASP A 116 -2.89 -16.90 3.68
C ASP A 116 -2.71 -16.33 2.26
N PHE A 117 -1.96 -15.23 2.11
CA PHE A 117 -1.94 -14.45 0.87
C PHE A 117 -0.53 -14.18 0.30
N TYR A 118 0.53 -14.80 0.83
CA TYR A 118 1.93 -14.55 0.43
C TYR A 118 2.22 -14.80 -1.06
N ASN A 119 1.37 -15.53 -1.78
CA ASN A 119 1.52 -15.82 -3.20
C ASN A 119 0.46 -15.16 -4.10
N TRP A 120 -0.40 -14.28 -3.57
CA TRP A 120 -1.39 -13.52 -4.34
C TRP A 120 -0.75 -12.37 -5.14
N ASN A 121 -1.44 -11.83 -6.14
CA ASN A 121 -1.07 -10.54 -6.69
C ASN A 121 -1.28 -9.46 -5.64
N ARG A 122 -0.35 -8.51 -5.52
CA ARG A 122 -0.39 -7.48 -4.48
C ARG A 122 -0.15 -6.12 -5.08
N ALA A 123 -1.12 -5.22 -4.93
CA ALA A 123 -1.00 -3.84 -5.33
C ALA A 123 -1.22 -2.91 -4.14
N ARG A 124 -0.38 -1.89 -3.99
CA ARG A 124 -0.66 -0.74 -3.11
C ARG A 124 -0.90 0.49 -3.95
N ILE A 125 -2.11 1.03 -3.89
CA ILE A 125 -2.46 2.30 -4.55
C ILE A 125 -2.00 3.45 -3.64
N ARG A 126 -1.19 4.35 -4.18
CA ARG A 126 -0.62 5.47 -3.41
C ARG A 126 -1.65 6.59 -3.26
N TYR A 127 -1.70 7.16 -2.07
CA TYR A 127 -2.69 8.17 -1.69
C TYR A 127 -2.15 9.58 -1.91
N CYS A 128 -2.82 10.36 -2.76
CA CYS A 128 -2.36 11.71 -3.11
C CYS A 128 -3.47 12.77 -3.34
N ASP A 129 -4.73 12.48 -3.02
CA ASP A 129 -5.84 13.43 -3.21
C ASP A 129 -6.22 14.21 -1.95
N GLY A 130 -5.71 13.79 -0.78
CA GLY A 130 -5.97 14.47 0.50
C GLY A 130 -7.39 14.31 1.05
N ALA A 131 -8.24 13.49 0.41
CA ALA A 131 -9.65 13.30 0.74
C ALA A 131 -10.09 11.83 0.71
N SER A 132 -9.23 10.88 1.11
CA SER A 132 -9.52 9.43 1.11
C SER A 132 -10.07 8.90 -0.21
N PHE A 133 -9.53 9.31 -1.35
CA PHE A 133 -10.02 8.91 -2.67
C PHE A 133 -11.51 9.24 -2.93
N ALA A 134 -12.13 10.12 -2.13
CA ALA A 134 -13.57 10.42 -2.23
C ALA A 134 -13.87 11.79 -2.85
N SER A 135 -12.85 12.63 -3.04
CA SER A 135 -13.04 13.99 -3.54
C SER A 135 -13.30 14.07 -5.04
N GLU A 136 -14.02 15.14 -5.43
CA GLU A 136 -14.13 15.60 -6.81
C GLU A 136 -14.23 17.13 -6.86
N GLY A 137 -13.24 17.80 -7.45
CA GLY A 137 -13.19 19.26 -7.49
C GLY A 137 -11.85 19.82 -7.96
N TYR A 138 -11.84 21.13 -8.22
CA TYR A 138 -10.65 21.89 -8.60
C TYR A 138 -10.75 23.32 -8.06
N ASP A 139 -9.77 23.75 -7.28
CA ASP A 139 -9.63 25.15 -6.85
C ASP A 139 -8.63 25.85 -7.77
N GLN A 140 -9.15 26.62 -8.72
CA GLN A 140 -8.35 27.38 -9.68
C GLN A 140 -7.43 28.42 -9.03
N ALA A 141 -7.83 29.01 -7.91
CA ALA A 141 -7.05 30.06 -7.26
C ALA A 141 -5.80 29.51 -6.55
N SER A 142 -5.79 28.25 -6.11
CA SER A 142 -4.57 27.59 -5.60
C SER A 142 -3.95 26.56 -6.55
N GLY A 143 -4.62 26.25 -7.66
CA GLY A 143 -4.24 25.14 -8.52
C GLY A 143 -4.29 23.79 -7.79
N LEU A 144 -5.27 23.59 -6.90
CA LEU A 144 -5.42 22.33 -6.15
C LEU A 144 -6.43 21.42 -6.82
N TYR A 145 -6.03 20.19 -7.08
CA TYR A 145 -6.87 19.16 -7.69
C TYR A 145 -7.36 18.17 -6.65
N PHE A 146 -8.68 18.13 -6.44
CA PHE A 146 -9.31 17.18 -5.52
C PHE A 146 -9.95 16.08 -6.36
N ARG A 147 -9.19 15.08 -6.80
CA ARG A 147 -9.62 14.09 -7.81
C ARG A 147 -9.63 12.65 -7.28
N GLY A 148 -9.92 12.49 -5.99
CA GLY A 148 -9.89 11.19 -5.33
C GLY A 148 -10.69 10.11 -6.06
N GLN A 149 -11.92 10.42 -6.45
CA GLN A 149 -12.79 9.44 -7.13
C GLN A 149 -12.21 9.01 -8.48
N ARG A 150 -11.65 9.96 -9.24
CA ARG A 150 -11.01 9.66 -10.52
C ARG A 150 -9.73 8.86 -10.36
N ILE A 151 -8.94 9.16 -9.32
CA ILE A 151 -7.73 8.39 -9.00
C ILE A 151 -8.11 6.94 -8.68
N TRP A 152 -9.14 6.73 -7.86
CA TRP A 152 -9.65 5.38 -7.56
C TRP A 152 -10.07 4.64 -8.84
N SER A 153 -10.93 5.25 -9.67
CA SER A 153 -11.38 4.62 -10.91
C SER A 153 -10.21 4.28 -11.85
N ALA A 154 -9.28 5.21 -12.07
CA ALA A 154 -8.12 4.99 -12.92
C ALA A 154 -7.19 3.89 -12.38
N ALA A 155 -7.02 3.82 -11.05
CA ALA A 155 -6.24 2.76 -10.42
C ALA A 155 -6.91 1.39 -10.57
N MET A 156 -8.23 1.29 -10.42
CA MET A 156 -8.94 0.02 -10.59
C MET A 156 -8.92 -0.44 -12.04
N GLU A 157 -9.13 0.45 -13.01
CA GLU A 157 -8.99 0.13 -14.43
C GLU A 157 -7.58 -0.36 -14.78
N GLU A 158 -6.54 0.28 -14.25
CA GLU A 158 -5.16 -0.18 -14.40
C GLU A 158 -4.99 -1.60 -13.84
N MET A 159 -5.48 -1.89 -12.63
CA MET A 159 -5.38 -3.24 -12.05
C MET A 159 -6.18 -4.27 -12.85
N MET A 160 -7.38 -3.93 -13.32
CA MET A 160 -8.19 -4.79 -14.19
C MET A 160 -7.44 -5.15 -15.47
N SER A 161 -6.77 -4.18 -16.09
CA SER A 161 -5.98 -4.39 -17.31
C SER A 161 -4.77 -5.31 -17.10
N LYS A 162 -4.26 -5.41 -15.87
CA LYS A 162 -3.14 -6.30 -15.51
C LYS A 162 -3.55 -7.74 -15.19
N GLY A 163 -4.84 -8.04 -15.28
CA GLY A 163 -5.37 -9.38 -15.04
C GLY A 163 -6.32 -9.48 -13.85
N MET A 164 -6.52 -8.42 -13.07
CA MET A 164 -7.52 -8.44 -11.99
C MET A 164 -8.95 -8.63 -12.54
N GLY A 165 -9.21 -8.25 -13.80
CA GLY A 165 -10.50 -8.47 -14.44
C GLY A 165 -10.92 -9.94 -14.58
N SER A 166 -9.98 -10.87 -14.44
CA SER A 166 -10.21 -12.32 -14.47
C SER A 166 -9.91 -12.98 -13.11
N ALA A 167 -9.85 -12.20 -12.03
CA ALA A 167 -9.54 -12.72 -10.71
C ALA A 167 -10.65 -13.62 -10.15
N ASN A 168 -10.27 -14.66 -9.42
CA ASN A 168 -11.20 -15.48 -8.65
C ASN A 168 -11.63 -14.75 -7.38
N GLN A 169 -10.68 -14.06 -6.73
CA GLN A 169 -10.91 -13.32 -5.50
C GLN A 169 -10.11 -12.01 -5.52
N VAL A 170 -10.74 -10.96 -5.00
CA VAL A 170 -10.08 -9.67 -4.78
C VAL A 170 -10.34 -9.27 -3.32
N LEU A 171 -9.27 -9.14 -2.55
CA LEU A 171 -9.29 -8.58 -1.22
C LEU A 171 -8.96 -7.09 -1.30
N LEU A 172 -9.93 -6.26 -0.97
CA LEU A 172 -9.70 -4.82 -0.82
C LEU A 172 -9.36 -4.52 0.65
N SER A 173 -8.25 -3.82 0.86
CA SER A 173 -7.67 -3.52 2.16
C SER A 173 -7.18 -2.08 2.22
N GLY A 174 -6.95 -1.56 3.42
CA GLY A 174 -6.46 -0.21 3.62
C GLY A 174 -6.44 0.17 5.09
N CYS A 175 -5.62 1.16 5.42
CA CYS A 175 -5.47 1.65 6.79
C CYS A 175 -5.85 3.13 6.89
N SER A 176 -6.53 3.52 7.98
CA SER A 176 -6.89 4.92 8.27
C SER A 176 -7.65 5.57 7.08
N ALA A 177 -7.11 6.61 6.47
CA ALA A 177 -7.69 7.27 5.30
C ALA A 177 -7.95 6.31 4.12
N GLY A 178 -7.09 5.31 3.89
CA GLY A 178 -7.31 4.28 2.88
C GLY A 178 -8.42 3.30 3.28
N GLY A 179 -8.53 3.00 4.58
CA GLY A 179 -9.63 2.19 5.12
C GLY A 179 -10.99 2.89 5.03
N LEU A 180 -11.04 4.22 5.13
CA LEU A 180 -12.30 4.96 5.00
C LEU A 180 -12.91 4.85 3.61
N LEU A 181 -12.08 4.72 2.56
CA LEU A 181 -12.59 4.48 1.20
C LEU A 181 -13.33 3.15 1.10
N LEU A 182 -12.91 2.12 1.85
CA LEU A 182 -13.55 0.80 1.87
C LEU A 182 -15.02 0.91 2.28
N ASN A 183 -15.34 1.74 3.28
CA ASN A 183 -16.72 1.97 3.71
C ASN A 183 -17.59 2.69 2.65
N LYS A 184 -16.98 3.28 1.61
CA LYS A 184 -17.67 4.03 0.57
C LYS A 184 -17.86 3.22 -0.71
N HIS A 185 -17.09 2.14 -0.92
CA HIS A 185 -17.08 1.37 -2.18
C HIS A 185 -17.19 -0.15 -1.98
N CYS A 186 -17.50 -0.62 -0.77
CA CYS A 186 -17.99 -1.97 -0.47
C CYS A 186 -19.44 -1.90 0.01
#